data_AF-A0AAU2JJ63-F1
#
_entry.id   AF-A0AAU2JJ63-F1
#
_cell.length_a   1.000
_cell.length_b   1.000
_cell.length_c   1.000
_cell.angle_alpha   90.00
_cell.angle_beta   90.00
_cell.angle_gamma   90.00
#
_symmetry.space_group_name_H-M   'P 1'
#
loop_
_entity.id
_entity.type
_entity.pdbx_description
1 polymer ?
#
loop_
_entity_poly.entity_id
_entity_poly.type
_entity_poly.pdbx_seq_one_letter_code
_entity_poly.pdbx_strand_id
1 'polypeptide(L)'
;MPNRVGPVLLTGIDIGALQGDLAERMLPIELQPITSKERRTERNLWDAYGEAHPRILGGLLDLAALVWEKLPEAADKLTERPRMADWAELLWALDEVTGWTTLTTYTGAQEALIDDVIDGDPVATAVLRWATAHQAPWDWQGPAAHLLELLQRPASAGDDWPRTPAVLSSRLTRAAPALRRRGVDVTRMQRTKSGRPLRISTLPGSPA
;
A
#
# COMPACT_ATOMS: atom_id res chain seq x y z
N MET A 1 -18.43 -5.55 22.62
CA MET A 1 -17.03 -5.99 22.50
C MET A 1 -16.47 -5.41 21.21
N PRO A 2 -15.33 -4.69 21.21
CA PRO A 2 -14.74 -4.29 19.95
C PRO A 2 -14.30 -5.56 19.21
N ASN A 3 -14.61 -5.61 17.92
CA ASN A 3 -14.29 -6.74 17.04
C ASN A 3 -12.75 -6.82 16.93
N ARG A 4 -12.11 -7.72 17.68
CA ARG A 4 -10.64 -7.91 17.61
C ARG A 4 -10.33 -8.62 16.31
N VAL A 5 -9.90 -7.86 15.30
CA VAL A 5 -9.33 -8.41 14.09
C VAL A 5 -7.86 -8.70 14.38
N GLY A 6 -7.47 -9.98 14.40
CA GLY A 6 -6.08 -10.39 14.52
C GLY A 6 -5.35 -10.34 13.18
N PRO A 7 -4.01 -10.43 13.17
CA PRO A 7 -3.24 -10.55 11.93
C PRO A 7 -3.66 -11.80 11.16
N VAL A 8 -3.79 -11.68 9.85
CA VAL A 8 -4.11 -12.79 8.94
C VAL A 8 -2.92 -13.01 8.03
N LEU A 9 -2.43 -14.26 7.97
CA LEU A 9 -1.43 -14.65 6.98
C LEU A 9 -2.15 -15.14 5.72
N LEU A 10 -1.84 -14.51 4.59
CA LEU A 10 -2.28 -14.93 3.27
C LEU A 10 -1.05 -15.47 2.52
N THR A 11 -1.21 -16.63 1.90
CA THR A 11 -0.15 -17.23 1.06
C THR A 11 -0.69 -17.37 -0.36
N GLY A 12 0.13 -17.07 -1.35
CA GLY A 12 -0.23 -17.12 -2.76
C GLY A 12 1.00 -17.01 -3.64
N ILE A 13 0.90 -17.54 -4.86
CA ILE A 13 1.94 -17.40 -5.89
C ILE A 13 1.73 -16.10 -6.67
N ASP A 14 0.47 -15.76 -6.93
CA ASP A 14 0.01 -14.50 -7.48
C ASP A 14 -1.25 -14.11 -6.68
N ILE A 15 -1.20 -12.95 -6.02
CA ILE A 15 -2.29 -12.47 -5.15
C ILE A 15 -3.32 -11.66 -5.96
N GLY A 16 -3.10 -11.49 -7.27
CA GLY A 16 -3.96 -10.74 -8.18
C GLY A 16 -4.03 -9.26 -7.84
N ALA A 17 -5.02 -8.56 -8.42
CA ALA A 17 -5.24 -7.15 -8.17
C ALA A 17 -5.70 -6.90 -6.72
N LEU A 18 -4.78 -6.46 -5.86
CA LEU A 18 -5.09 -6.04 -4.50
C LEU A 18 -5.96 -4.77 -4.53
N GLN A 19 -7.01 -4.75 -3.70
CA GLN A 19 -7.71 -3.49 -3.43
C GLN A 19 -6.74 -2.56 -2.69
N GLY A 20 -6.65 -1.28 -3.08
CA GLY A 20 -5.70 -0.33 -2.48
C GLY A 20 -5.80 -0.24 -0.95
N ASP A 21 -7.01 -0.42 -0.40
CA ASP A 21 -7.27 -0.48 1.03
C ASP A 21 -6.62 -1.67 1.77
N LEU A 22 -6.52 -2.81 1.08
CA LEU A 22 -5.84 -4.01 1.58
C LEU A 22 -4.32 -3.86 1.46
N ALA A 23 -3.84 -3.31 0.33
CA ALA A 23 -2.42 -3.04 0.11
C ALA A 23 -1.82 -2.17 1.22
N GLU A 24 -2.54 -1.12 1.66
CA GLU A 24 -2.16 -0.22 2.77
C GLU A 24 -2.14 -0.88 4.17
N ARG A 25 -2.52 -2.16 4.29
CA ARG A 25 -2.53 -2.92 5.55
C ARG A 25 -1.77 -4.24 5.47
N MET A 26 -1.12 -4.53 4.35
CA MET A 26 -0.37 -5.77 4.16
C MET A 26 1.10 -5.59 4.51
N LEU A 27 1.76 -6.65 4.97
CA LEU A 27 3.22 -6.72 4.99
C LEU A 27 3.62 -7.85 4.04
N PRO A 28 4.11 -7.53 2.83
CA PRO A 28 4.55 -8.58 1.92
C PRO A 28 5.82 -9.22 2.49
N ILE A 29 5.81 -10.55 2.58
CA ILE A 29 6.98 -11.34 2.99
C ILE A 29 7.36 -12.20 1.79
N GLU A 30 8.42 -11.81 1.09
CA GLU A 30 8.97 -12.60 0.01
C GLU A 30 9.93 -13.64 0.58
N LEU A 31 9.64 -14.92 0.34
CA LEU A 31 10.46 -16.03 0.81
C LEU A 31 11.44 -16.46 -0.27
N GLN A 32 12.70 -16.64 0.12
CA GLN A 32 13.72 -17.18 -0.78
C GLN A 32 13.46 -18.66 -1.07
N PRO A 33 13.68 -19.12 -2.32
CA PRO A 33 13.56 -20.53 -2.67
C PRO A 33 14.50 -21.41 -1.85
N ILE A 34 13.97 -22.48 -1.24
CA ILE A 34 14.79 -23.47 -0.51
C ILE A 34 15.41 -24.44 -1.52
N THR A 35 16.75 -24.45 -1.60
CA THR A 35 17.46 -25.33 -2.53
C THR A 35 17.25 -26.80 -2.18
N SER A 36 17.42 -27.70 -3.16
CA SER A 36 17.22 -29.14 -2.93
C SER A 36 18.09 -29.71 -1.80
N LYS A 37 19.26 -29.10 -1.54
CA LYS A 37 20.20 -29.52 -0.49
C LYS A 37 19.82 -29.01 0.91
N GLU A 38 19.02 -27.95 1.00
CA GLU A 38 18.62 -27.32 2.26
C GLU A 38 17.22 -27.78 2.72
N ARG A 39 16.50 -28.52 1.88
CA ARG A 39 15.18 -29.08 2.22
C ARG A 39 15.31 -30.05 3.39
N ARG A 40 14.44 -29.86 4.38
CA ARG A 40 14.34 -30.70 5.57
C ARG A 40 12.98 -31.40 5.57
N THR A 41 12.93 -32.59 6.14
CA THR A 41 11.64 -33.25 6.43
C THR A 41 10.91 -32.48 7.51
N GLU A 42 9.58 -32.55 7.50
CA GLU A 42 8.73 -31.95 8.53
C GLU A 42 9.13 -32.42 9.94
N ARG A 43 9.40 -33.71 10.10
CA ARG A 43 9.90 -34.28 11.37
C ARG A 43 11.16 -33.58 11.87
N ASN A 44 12.20 -33.51 11.02
CA ASN A 44 13.46 -32.88 11.39
C ASN A 44 13.31 -31.38 11.67
N LEU A 45 12.34 -30.71 11.05
CA LEU A 45 12.03 -29.31 11.33
C LEU A 45 11.39 -29.16 12.71
N TRP A 46 10.38 -29.97 13.03
CA TRP A 46 9.69 -29.93 14.32
C TRP A 46 10.60 -30.32 15.48
N ASP A 47 11.47 -31.31 15.31
CA ASP A 47 12.43 -31.71 16.35
C ASP A 47 13.36 -30.53 16.70
N ALA A 48 13.95 -29.88 15.69
CA ALA A 48 14.81 -28.72 15.91
C ALA A 48 14.04 -27.49 16.45
N TYR A 49 12.80 -27.30 16.01
CA TYR A 49 11.94 -26.25 16.57
C TYR A 49 11.66 -26.50 18.05
N GLY A 50 11.34 -27.75 18.44
CA GLY A 50 11.09 -28.12 19.83
C GLY A 50 12.28 -27.81 20.74
N GLU A 51 13.50 -28.10 20.28
CA GLU A 51 14.74 -27.76 20.99
C GLU A 51 14.95 -26.24 21.12
N ALA A 52 14.68 -25.48 20.06
CA ALA A 52 14.88 -24.02 20.04
C ALA A 52 13.73 -23.23 20.68
N HIS A 53 12.53 -23.81 20.77
CA HIS A 53 11.29 -23.13 21.10
C HIS A 53 11.34 -22.34 22.42
N PRO A 54 11.85 -22.88 23.55
CA PRO A 54 11.90 -22.12 24.79
C PRO A 54 12.73 -20.84 24.68
N ARG A 55 13.85 -20.87 23.94
CA ARG A 55 14.72 -19.71 23.73
C ARG A 55 14.10 -18.70 22.78
N ILE A 56 13.45 -19.17 21.71
CA ILE A 56 12.71 -18.31 20.78
C ILE A 56 11.60 -17.57 21.53
N LEU A 57 10.79 -18.31 22.30
CA LEU A 57 9.69 -17.73 23.06
C LEU A 57 10.18 -16.73 24.11
N GLY A 58 11.20 -17.09 24.89
CA GLY A 58 11.81 -16.19 25.87
C GLY A 58 12.31 -14.90 25.23
N GLY A 59 13.10 -15.00 24.16
CA GLY A 59 13.62 -13.83 23.45
C GLY A 59 12.52 -12.94 22.84
N LEU A 60 11.44 -13.53 22.32
CA LEU A 60 10.29 -12.76 21.83
C LEU A 60 9.55 -12.02 22.95
N LEU A 61 9.38 -12.65 24.11
CA LEU A 61 8.73 -12.03 25.27
C LEU A 61 9.59 -10.93 25.89
N ASP A 62 10.90 -11.16 26.00
CA ASP A 62 11.86 -10.16 26.49
C ASP A 62 11.87 -8.94 25.56
N LEU A 63 11.94 -9.18 24.24
CA LEU A 63 11.87 -8.11 23.25
C LEU A 63 10.52 -7.37 23.33
N ALA A 64 9.41 -8.08 23.46
CA ALA A 64 8.10 -7.46 23.59
C ALA A 64 8.01 -6.57 24.85
N ALA A 65 8.59 -6.98 25.97
CA ALA A 65 8.64 -6.16 27.18
C ALA A 65 9.43 -4.87 26.98
N LEU A 66 10.61 -4.95 26.34
CA LEU A 66 11.43 -3.77 26.02
C LEU A 66 10.73 -2.81 25.05
N VAL A 67 10.11 -3.34 24.00
CA VAL A 67 9.32 -2.53 23.07
C VAL A 67 8.14 -1.87 23.78
N TRP A 68 7.45 -2.60 24.65
CA TRP A 68 6.31 -2.07 25.41
C TRP A 68 6.72 -0.93 26.35
N GLU A 69 7.88 -1.02 26.98
CA GLU A 69 8.44 0.06 27.80
C GLU A 69 8.73 1.32 26.97
N LYS A 70 9.24 1.15 25.75
CA LYS A 70 9.61 2.25 24.85
C LYS A 70 8.43 2.88 24.10
N LEU A 71 7.37 2.13 23.87
CA LEU A 71 6.22 2.50 23.04
C LEU A 71 5.56 3.86 23.36
N PRO A 72 5.38 4.28 24.64
CA PRO A 72 4.75 5.56 24.96
C PRO A 72 5.48 6.78 24.38
N GLU A 73 6.78 6.69 24.11
CA GLU A 73 7.56 7.79 23.52
C GLU A 73 7.24 8.01 22.04
N ALA A 74 6.67 7.02 21.35
CA ALA A 74 6.40 7.08 19.91
C ALA A 74 5.42 8.21 19.55
N ALA A 75 4.46 8.48 20.45
CA ALA A 75 3.44 9.52 20.28
C ALA A 75 4.06 10.89 19.96
N ASP A 76 5.14 11.24 20.68
CA ASP A 76 5.80 12.53 20.58
C ASP A 76 6.93 12.55 19.54
N LYS A 77 7.52 11.39 19.23
CA LYS A 77 8.70 11.29 18.35
C LYS A 77 8.34 11.09 16.89
N LEU A 78 7.23 10.44 16.61
CA LEU A 78 6.81 10.15 15.25
C LEU A 78 6.03 11.34 14.67
N THR A 79 6.64 12.07 13.74
CA THR A 79 6.03 13.25 13.10
C THR A 79 4.95 12.89 12.09
N GLU A 80 5.10 11.76 11.41
CA GLU A 80 4.17 11.29 10.38
C GLU A 80 3.77 9.83 10.64
N ARG A 81 2.47 9.57 10.50
CA ARG A 81 1.91 8.23 10.70
C ARG A 81 1.31 7.71 9.40
N PRO A 82 1.68 6.50 8.96
CA PRO A 82 0.95 5.82 7.90
C PRO A 82 -0.43 5.42 8.43
N ARG A 83 -1.25 4.84 7.55
CA ARG A 83 -2.61 4.40 7.89
C ARG A 83 -2.66 3.45 9.09
N MET A 84 -1.67 2.57 9.24
CA MET A 84 -1.49 1.73 10.42
C MET A 84 -0.65 2.46 11.48
N ALA A 85 -1.22 3.52 12.07
CA ALA A 85 -0.53 4.40 13.02
C ALA A 85 0.05 3.64 14.22
N ASP A 86 -0.76 2.84 14.90
CA ASP A 86 -0.32 2.06 16.07
C ASP A 86 0.79 1.05 15.71
N TRP A 87 0.75 0.49 14.50
CA TRP A 87 1.80 -0.39 14.00
C TRP A 87 3.09 0.37 13.74
N ALA A 88 3.01 1.58 13.18
CA ALA A 88 4.18 2.42 12.97
C ALA A 88 4.84 2.85 14.28
N GLU A 89 4.05 3.15 15.31
CA GLU A 89 4.56 3.44 16.66
C GLU A 89 5.25 2.22 17.28
N LEU A 90 4.69 1.03 17.09
CA LEU A 90 5.32 -0.22 17.51
C LEU A 90 6.65 -0.47 16.78
N LEU A 91 6.69 -0.30 15.45
CA LEU A 91 7.91 -0.46 14.67
C LEU A 91 8.97 0.58 15.03
N TRP A 92 8.56 1.82 15.31
CA TRP A 92 9.47 2.84 15.82
C TRP A 92 10.11 2.40 17.15
N ALA A 93 9.29 1.94 18.11
CA ALA A 93 9.81 1.47 19.40
C ALA A 93 10.69 0.22 19.24
N LEU A 94 10.36 -0.66 18.30
CA LEU A 94 11.19 -1.81 17.93
C LEU A 94 12.55 -1.36 17.39
N ASP A 95 12.57 -0.39 16.49
CA ASP A 95 13.81 0.17 15.91
C ASP A 95 14.70 0.80 17.00
N GLU A 96 14.11 1.52 17.96
CA GLU A 96 14.86 2.09 19.09
C GLU A 96 15.48 1.04 20.01
N VAL A 97 14.77 -0.07 20.26
CA VAL A 97 15.26 -1.15 21.12
C VAL A 97 16.33 -2.01 20.44
N THR A 98 16.20 -2.22 19.13
CA THR A 98 17.02 -3.19 18.38
C THR A 98 18.10 -2.57 17.49
N GLY A 99 17.99 -1.28 17.17
CA GLY A 99 18.80 -0.60 16.15
C GLY A 99 18.42 -0.99 14.71
N TRP A 100 17.27 -1.63 14.51
CA TRP A 100 16.78 -2.00 13.18
C TRP A 100 16.15 -0.80 12.45
N THR A 101 15.71 -1.04 11.22
CA THR A 101 15.04 -0.05 10.36
C THR A 101 13.69 -0.59 9.87
N THR A 102 12.97 -1.29 10.74
CA THR A 102 11.71 -1.97 10.45
C THR A 102 10.61 -1.01 10.03
N LEU A 103 10.52 0.18 10.62
CA LEU A 103 9.53 1.18 10.22
C LEU A 103 9.77 1.64 8.78
N THR A 104 11.02 1.96 8.44
CA THR A 104 11.40 2.39 7.08
C THR A 104 11.21 1.26 6.07
N THR A 105 11.55 0.03 6.45
CA THR A 105 11.35 -1.15 5.60
C THR A 105 9.87 -1.40 5.34
N TYR A 106 9.03 -1.30 6.38
CA TYR A 106 7.58 -1.45 6.27
C TYR A 106 6.98 -0.36 5.38
N THR A 107 7.30 0.92 5.60
CA THR A 107 6.75 2.00 4.78
C THR A 107 7.21 1.89 3.32
N GLY A 108 8.47 1.54 3.07
CA GLY A 108 8.97 1.27 1.72
C GLY A 108 8.23 0.12 1.03
N ALA A 109 7.95 -0.97 1.74
CA ALA A 109 7.16 -2.08 1.21
C ALA A 109 5.71 -1.67 0.89
N GLN A 110 5.10 -0.77 1.68
CA GLN A 110 3.79 -0.19 1.34
C GLN A 110 3.84 0.64 0.08
N GLU A 111 4.89 1.45 -0.11
CA GLU A 111 5.04 2.25 -1.32
C GLU A 111 5.18 1.37 -2.56
N ALA A 112 5.97 0.31 -2.50
CA ALA A 112 6.11 -0.63 -3.60
C ALA A 112 4.76 -1.30 -3.98
N LEU A 113 3.96 -1.70 -2.99
CA LEU A 113 2.63 -2.26 -3.25
C LEU A 113 1.68 -1.24 -3.89
N ILE A 114 1.79 0.04 -3.53
CA ILE A 114 1.01 1.11 -4.15
C ILE A 114 1.41 1.29 -5.62
N ASP A 115 2.70 1.23 -5.94
CA ASP A 115 3.20 1.27 -7.32
C ASP A 115 2.67 0.09 -8.12
N ASP A 116 2.76 -1.14 -7.60
CA ASP A 116 2.23 -2.33 -8.27
C ASP A 116 0.72 -2.23 -8.55
N VAL A 117 -0.05 -1.64 -7.63
CA VAL A 117 -1.50 -1.40 -7.83
C VAL A 117 -1.75 -0.40 -8.97
N ILE A 118 -0.92 0.65 -9.09
CA ILE A 118 -1.03 1.66 -10.16
C ILE A 118 -0.61 1.06 -11.50
N ASP A 119 0.47 0.30 -11.53
CA ASP A 119 0.99 -0.34 -12.74
C ASP A 119 0.06 -1.45 -13.26
N GLY A 120 -0.68 -2.11 -12.35
CA GLY A 120 -1.70 -3.09 -12.68
C GLY A 120 -3.02 -2.52 -13.24
N ASP A 121 -3.27 -1.20 -13.13
CA ASP A 121 -4.47 -0.54 -13.66
C ASP A 121 -4.09 0.48 -14.76
N PRO A 122 -4.30 0.15 -16.06
CA PRO A 122 -3.96 1.04 -17.16
C PRO A 122 -4.56 2.44 -17.05
N VAL A 123 -5.74 2.59 -16.43
CA VAL A 123 -6.40 3.87 -16.19
C VAL A 123 -5.65 4.67 -15.13
N ALA A 124 -5.25 4.03 -14.04
CA ALA A 124 -4.48 4.67 -12.98
C ALA A 124 -3.13 5.14 -13.51
N THR A 125 -2.41 4.28 -14.24
CA THR A 125 -1.14 4.63 -14.89
C THR A 125 -1.31 5.83 -15.84
N ALA A 126 -2.35 5.81 -16.68
CA ALA A 126 -2.59 6.87 -17.65
C ALA A 126 -2.91 8.22 -16.97
N VAL A 127 -3.74 8.21 -15.91
CA VAL A 127 -4.03 9.43 -15.14
C VAL A 127 -2.81 9.95 -14.42
N LEU A 128 -2.03 9.08 -13.77
CA LEU A 128 -0.80 9.49 -13.10
C LEU A 128 0.16 10.17 -14.08
N ARG A 129 0.44 9.52 -15.23
CA ARG A 129 1.30 10.08 -16.28
C ARG A 129 0.77 11.39 -16.84
N TRP A 130 -0.54 11.46 -17.13
CA TRP A 130 -1.15 12.69 -17.63
C TRP A 130 -1.05 13.82 -16.60
N ALA A 131 -1.22 13.48 -15.32
CA ALA A 131 -1.16 14.42 -14.22
C ALA A 131 0.25 14.97 -13.98
N THR A 132 1.27 14.12 -14.05
CA THR A 132 2.67 14.50 -13.83
C THR A 132 3.35 15.13 -15.05
N ALA A 133 2.75 15.03 -16.25
CA ALA A 133 3.23 15.70 -17.46
C ALA A 133 3.09 17.23 -17.42
N HIS A 134 2.28 17.78 -16.50
CA HIS A 134 2.05 19.22 -16.35
C HIS A 134 2.87 19.78 -15.18
N GLN A 135 3.35 21.02 -15.29
CA GLN A 135 3.95 21.70 -14.13
C GLN A 135 2.90 21.92 -13.04
N ALA A 136 3.15 21.36 -11.85
CA ALA A 136 2.35 21.60 -10.66
C ALA A 136 2.55 23.04 -10.13
N PRO A 137 1.56 23.65 -9.47
CA PRO A 137 0.24 23.11 -9.19
C PRO A 137 -0.74 23.31 -10.36
N TRP A 138 -1.59 22.30 -10.60
CA TRP A 138 -2.72 22.45 -11.50
C TRP A 138 -3.96 21.72 -10.97
N ASP A 139 -5.12 22.16 -11.46
CA ASP A 139 -6.44 21.68 -11.06
C ASP A 139 -7.31 21.58 -12.32
N TRP A 140 -7.66 20.35 -12.69
CA TRP A 140 -8.56 20.08 -13.79
C TRP A 140 -9.93 19.66 -13.28
N GLN A 141 -10.96 20.19 -13.92
CA GLN A 141 -12.34 19.85 -13.64
C GLN A 141 -13.06 19.59 -14.96
N GLY A 142 -13.76 18.46 -15.05
CA GLY A 142 -14.52 18.18 -16.25
C GLY A 142 -15.31 16.88 -16.21
N PRO A 143 -16.15 16.65 -17.23
CA PRO A 143 -16.86 15.38 -17.38
C PRO A 143 -15.87 14.24 -17.58
N ALA A 144 -16.19 13.06 -17.04
CA ALA A 144 -15.38 11.86 -17.27
C ALA A 144 -15.25 11.48 -18.76
N ALA A 145 -16.20 11.90 -19.60
CA ALA A 145 -16.11 11.71 -21.05
C ALA A 145 -14.95 12.49 -21.66
N HIS A 146 -14.82 13.76 -21.29
CA HIS A 146 -13.72 14.61 -21.74
C HIS A 146 -12.38 14.07 -21.23
N LEU A 147 -12.31 13.60 -19.98
CA LEU A 147 -11.10 12.96 -19.46
C LEU A 147 -10.72 11.71 -20.27
N LEU A 148 -11.70 10.88 -20.64
CA LEU A 148 -11.46 9.67 -21.42
C LEU A 148 -10.82 9.99 -22.78
N GLU A 149 -11.27 11.06 -23.42
CA GLU A 149 -10.70 11.58 -24.68
C GLU A 149 -9.29 12.12 -24.47
N LEU A 150 -9.06 12.88 -23.40
CA LEU A 150 -7.76 13.48 -23.06
C LEU A 150 -6.69 12.44 -22.75
N LEU A 151 -7.03 11.38 -22.01
CA LEU A 151 -6.04 10.39 -21.58
C LEU A 151 -5.44 9.60 -22.74
N GLN A 152 -6.20 9.47 -23.85
CA GLN A 152 -5.92 8.61 -25.00
C GLN A 152 -5.64 7.15 -24.63
N ARG A 153 -6.23 6.19 -25.33
CA ARG A 153 -6.03 4.76 -24.99
C ARG A 153 -4.54 4.39 -25.15
N PRO A 154 -3.85 3.95 -24.08
CA PRO A 154 -2.49 3.44 -24.19
C PRO A 154 -2.47 2.19 -25.07
N ALA A 155 -1.43 2.04 -25.89
CA ALA A 155 -1.25 0.84 -26.72
C ALA A 155 -1.19 -0.46 -25.89
N SER A 156 -0.68 -0.38 -24.66
CA SER A 156 -0.57 -1.49 -23.71
C SER A 156 -1.89 -1.87 -23.00
N ALA A 157 -2.93 -1.02 -23.06
CA ALA A 157 -4.13 -1.20 -22.23
C ALA A 157 -5.02 -2.38 -22.65
N GLY A 158 -4.76 -3.01 -23.81
CA GLY A 158 -5.56 -4.14 -24.31
C GLY A 158 -7.07 -3.85 -24.27
N ASP A 159 -7.89 -4.87 -24.09
CA ASP A 159 -9.34 -4.72 -23.94
C ASP A 159 -9.79 -4.16 -22.58
N ASP A 160 -8.86 -3.97 -21.65
CA ASP A 160 -9.13 -3.51 -20.28
C ASP A 160 -9.39 -1.99 -20.20
N TRP A 161 -9.16 -1.24 -21.29
CA TRP A 161 -9.41 0.19 -21.34
C TRP A 161 -10.92 0.52 -21.24
N PRO A 162 -11.34 1.48 -20.39
CA PRO A 162 -12.75 1.85 -20.22
C PRO A 162 -13.37 2.35 -21.54
N ARG A 163 -14.48 1.72 -21.92
CA ARG A 163 -15.28 2.10 -23.11
C ARG A 163 -16.35 3.14 -22.83
N THR A 164 -16.63 3.42 -21.55
CA THR A 164 -17.63 4.42 -21.15
C THR A 164 -17.09 5.34 -20.05
N PRO A 165 -17.56 6.60 -19.99
CA PRO A 165 -17.20 7.54 -18.93
C PRO A 165 -17.55 7.04 -17.51
N ALA A 166 -18.61 6.23 -17.40
CA ALA A 166 -19.04 5.65 -16.13
C ALA A 166 -18.02 4.61 -15.61
N VAL A 167 -17.50 3.76 -16.49
CA VAL A 167 -16.45 2.77 -16.13
C VAL A 167 -15.16 3.48 -15.73
N LEU A 168 -14.76 4.52 -16.47
CA LEU A 168 -13.60 5.36 -16.11
C LEU A 168 -13.77 5.95 -14.71
N SER A 169 -14.91 6.61 -14.45
CA SER A 169 -15.18 7.21 -13.14
C SER A 169 -15.16 6.18 -12.01
N SER A 170 -15.64 4.97 -12.27
CA SER A 170 -15.64 3.86 -11.31
C SER A 170 -14.22 3.39 -10.98
N ARG A 171 -13.38 3.17 -12.01
CA ARG A 171 -11.97 2.79 -11.85
C ARG A 171 -11.17 3.85 -11.10
N LEU A 172 -11.28 5.12 -11.50
CA LEU A 172 -10.59 6.21 -10.85
C LEU A 172 -10.98 6.41 -9.38
N THR A 173 -12.24 6.13 -9.03
CA THR A 173 -12.65 6.19 -7.62
C THR A 173 -12.00 5.09 -6.78
N ARG A 174 -11.74 3.91 -7.37
CA ARG A 174 -11.00 2.84 -6.70
C ARG A 174 -9.50 3.11 -6.62
N ALA A 175 -8.92 3.70 -7.68
CA ALA A 175 -7.50 4.04 -7.74
C ALA A 175 -7.15 5.33 -6.97
N ALA A 176 -8.14 6.14 -6.58
CA ALA A 176 -7.92 7.44 -5.93
C ALA A 176 -6.99 7.41 -4.70
N PRO A 177 -7.07 6.42 -3.77
CA PRO A 177 -6.12 6.35 -2.64
C PRO A 177 -4.67 6.16 -3.09
N ALA A 178 -4.43 5.25 -4.04
CA ALA A 178 -3.10 4.99 -4.60
C ALA A 178 -2.55 6.20 -5.35
N LEU A 179 -3.37 6.82 -6.21
CA LEU A 179 -3.01 8.05 -6.92
C LEU A 179 -2.67 9.19 -5.95
N ARG A 180 -3.39 9.31 -4.83
CA ARG A 180 -3.14 10.34 -3.82
C ARG A 180 -1.77 10.17 -3.16
N ARG A 181 -1.32 8.93 -2.94
CA ARG A 181 0.03 8.61 -2.44
C ARG A 181 1.13 8.96 -3.44
N ARG A 182 0.79 9.15 -4.71
CA ARG A 182 1.65 9.69 -5.77
C ARG A 182 1.37 11.17 -6.09
N GLY A 183 0.72 11.88 -5.16
CA GLY A 183 0.50 13.32 -5.28
C GLY A 183 -0.65 13.72 -6.19
N VAL A 184 -1.48 12.79 -6.66
CA VAL A 184 -2.62 13.08 -7.56
C VAL A 184 -3.93 12.79 -6.82
N ASP A 185 -4.66 13.83 -6.46
CA ASP A 185 -5.99 13.69 -5.86
C ASP A 185 -7.06 13.60 -6.95
N VAL A 186 -7.93 12.60 -6.85
CA VAL A 186 -9.07 12.40 -7.76
C VAL A 186 -10.36 12.36 -6.96
N THR A 187 -11.26 13.30 -7.23
CA THR A 187 -12.53 13.42 -6.51
C THR A 187 -13.72 13.56 -7.45
N ARG A 188 -14.88 13.06 -7.01
CA ARG A 188 -16.15 13.28 -7.70
C ARG A 188 -16.80 14.55 -7.18
N MET A 189 -17.15 15.44 -8.09
CA MET A 189 -17.81 16.70 -7.74
C MET A 189 -19.33 16.51 -7.54
N GLN A 190 -20.01 17.60 -7.19
CA GLN A 190 -21.47 17.63 -7.15
C GLN A 190 -22.09 17.40 -8.53
N ARG A 191 -23.27 16.78 -8.56
CA ARG A 191 -23.96 16.46 -9.82
C ARG A 191 -24.46 17.75 -10.48
N THR A 192 -24.21 17.87 -11.78
CA THR A 192 -24.70 18.96 -12.63
C THR A 192 -25.70 18.41 -13.65
N LYS A 193 -26.31 19.30 -14.46
CA LYS A 193 -27.20 18.92 -15.57
C LYS A 193 -26.52 18.01 -16.61
N SER A 194 -25.19 18.09 -16.72
CA SER A 194 -24.38 17.34 -17.69
C SER A 194 -23.74 16.08 -17.10
N GLY A 195 -24.10 15.71 -15.86
CA GLY A 195 -23.56 14.53 -15.16
C GLY A 195 -22.75 14.90 -13.92
N ARG A 196 -21.90 13.99 -13.45
CA ARG A 196 -21.05 14.21 -12.27
C ARG A 196 -19.60 14.42 -12.73
N PRO A 197 -19.07 15.65 -12.67
CA PRO A 197 -17.70 15.91 -13.08
C PRO A 197 -16.69 15.27 -12.10
N LEU A 198 -15.49 15.06 -12.60
CA LEU A 198 -14.31 14.70 -11.83
C LEU A 198 -13.45 15.95 -11.65
N ARG A 199 -12.79 16.02 -10.49
CA ARG A 199 -11.71 16.95 -10.22
C ARG A 199 -10.42 16.16 -10.04
N ILE A 200 -9.36 16.59 -10.73
CA ILE A 200 -8.02 16.02 -10.61
C ILE A 200 -7.06 17.15 -10.30
N SER A 201 -6.28 17.01 -9.22
CA SER A 201 -5.34 18.05 -8.79
C SER A 201 -4.06 17.45 -8.23
N THR A 202 -2.94 18.14 -8.42
CA THR A 202 -1.67 17.80 -7.76
C THR A 202 -1.67 18.31 -6.31
N LEU A 203 -1.25 17.47 -5.37
CA LEU A 203 -1.07 17.83 -3.97
C LEU A 203 0.29 18.50 -3.75
N PRO A 204 0.36 19.59 -2.95
CA PRO A 204 1.63 20.21 -2.62
C PRO A 204 2.52 19.25 -1.81
N GLY A 205 3.77 19.07 -2.25
CA GLY A 205 4.79 18.27 -1.54
C GLY A 205 5.12 16.89 -2.13
N SER A 206 4.53 16.48 -3.25
CA SER A 206 5.01 15.29 -3.97
C SER A 206 6.24 15.61 -4.82
N PRO A 207 7.34 14.85 -4.72
CA PRO A 207 8.48 15.01 -5.63
C PRO A 207 8.03 14.67 -7.06
N ALA A 208 8.53 15.47 -8.01
CA ALA A 208 8.33 15.27 -9.44
C ALA A 208 9.08 14.03 -9.96
#